data_AF-A0A0H4KN05-F1
#
_entry.id   AF-A0A0H4KN05-F1
#
_cell.length_a   1.000
_cell.length_b   1.000
_cell.length_c   1.000
_cell.angle_alpha   90.00
_cell.angle_beta   90.00
_cell.angle_gamma   90.00
#
_symmetry.space_group_name_H-M   'P 1'
#
loop_
_entity.id
_entity.type
_entity.pdbx_description
1 polymer ?
#
loop_
_entity_poly.entity_id
_entity_poly.type
_entity_poly.pdbx_seq_one_letter_code
_entity_poly.pdbx_strand_id
1 'polypeptide(L)'
;MISLQRIKNHQALTTIFGKIPTFIHSEVLDVQLKRDGPTLSIRLLTKEFVRNKPKRWSEWDVLYVELCFFGLQNLRIIDYGTNNTIVQFKVQNKEEEGVLEIICDNGMAITCTFDWIRVEKVTPGLIGN
;
A
#
# COMPACT_ATOMS: atom_id res chain seq x y z
N MET A 1 1.99 11.26 -8.05
CA MET A 1 2.12 10.24 -9.12
C MET A 1 3.16 9.24 -8.66
N ILE A 2 2.82 7.95 -8.59
CA ILE A 2 3.71 6.89 -8.08
C ILE A 2 4.74 6.54 -9.17
N SER A 3 6.04 6.68 -8.87
CA SER A 3 7.12 6.36 -9.83
C SER A 3 7.54 4.90 -9.75
N LEU A 4 7.54 4.21 -10.90
CA LEU A 4 7.72 2.76 -10.99
C LEU A 4 9.14 2.26 -10.70
N GLN A 5 10.16 3.13 -10.79
CA GLN A 5 11.57 2.71 -10.76
C GLN A 5 12.01 2.02 -9.46
N ARG A 6 11.31 2.29 -8.34
CA ARG A 6 11.63 1.73 -7.00
C ARG A 6 10.63 0.66 -6.55
N ILE A 7 9.69 0.24 -7.40
CA ILE A 7 8.64 -0.72 -7.04
C ILE A 7 8.91 -2.08 -7.67
N LYS A 8 9.41 -3.01 -6.84
CA LYS A 8 9.55 -4.42 -7.22
C LYS A 8 8.18 -5.09 -7.28
N ASN A 9 8.02 -6.00 -8.24
CA ASN A 9 6.77 -6.73 -8.49
C ASN A 9 5.55 -5.83 -8.76
N HIS A 10 5.76 -4.62 -9.28
CA HIS A 10 4.66 -3.72 -9.64
C HIS A 10 3.69 -4.35 -10.64
N GLN A 11 4.14 -5.35 -11.42
CA GLN A 11 3.31 -6.12 -12.35
C GLN A 11 2.11 -6.76 -11.66
N ALA A 12 2.21 -7.14 -10.37
CA ALA A 12 1.07 -7.67 -9.61
C ALA A 12 -0.08 -6.65 -9.55
N LEU A 13 0.24 -5.36 -9.34
CA LEU A 13 -0.76 -4.29 -9.34
C LEU A 13 -1.22 -3.97 -10.76
N THR A 14 -0.30 -3.73 -11.69
CA THR A 14 -0.67 -3.30 -13.05
C THR A 14 -1.43 -4.38 -13.82
N THR A 15 -1.18 -5.66 -13.55
CA THR A 15 -1.95 -6.76 -14.17
C THR A 15 -3.38 -6.75 -13.66
N ILE A 16 -3.60 -6.62 -12.36
CA ILE A 16 -4.93 -6.70 -11.74
C ILE A 16 -5.74 -5.43 -12.00
N PHE A 17 -5.16 -4.26 -11.76
CA PHE A 17 -5.84 -2.97 -11.82
C PHE A 17 -5.67 -2.24 -13.17
N GLY A 18 -4.81 -2.74 -14.06
CA GLY A 18 -4.49 -2.08 -15.33
C GLY A 18 -3.56 -0.86 -15.21
N LYS A 19 -3.29 -0.41 -13.97
CA LYS A 19 -2.40 0.71 -13.61
C LYS A 19 -1.92 0.51 -12.16
N ILE A 20 -1.06 1.38 -11.67
CA ILE A 20 -0.81 1.46 -10.23
C ILE A 20 -2.04 2.12 -9.58
N PRO A 21 -2.72 1.46 -8.63
CA PRO A 21 -3.87 2.03 -7.93
C PRO A 21 -3.45 3.25 -7.10
N THR A 22 -4.42 4.13 -6.86
CA THR A 22 -4.23 5.34 -6.05
C THR A 22 -4.46 5.05 -4.57
N PHE A 23 -5.14 3.95 -4.24
CA PHE A 23 -5.51 3.56 -2.89
C PHE A 23 -6.35 4.60 -2.12
N ILE A 24 -6.90 5.61 -2.81
CA ILE A 24 -7.85 6.54 -2.20
C ILE A 24 -9.10 5.75 -1.80
N HIS A 25 -9.68 6.06 -0.64
CA HIS A 25 -10.76 5.31 0.01
C HIS A 25 -10.43 3.86 0.38
N SER A 26 -9.15 3.47 0.32
CA SER A 26 -8.70 2.20 0.89
C SER A 26 -8.42 2.37 2.38
N GLU A 27 -8.53 1.31 3.15
CA GLU A 27 -8.30 1.32 4.60
C GLU A 27 -6.92 0.76 4.93
N VAL A 28 -6.18 1.43 5.81
CA VAL A 28 -4.96 0.89 6.40
C VAL A 28 -5.35 -0.08 7.52
N LEU A 29 -5.13 -1.38 7.30
CA LEU A 29 -5.45 -2.43 8.26
C LEU A 29 -4.31 -2.72 9.23
N ASP A 30 -3.11 -2.90 8.69
CA ASP A 30 -1.94 -3.31 9.46
C ASP A 30 -0.72 -2.46 9.09
N VAL A 31 0.05 -2.07 10.11
CA VAL A 31 1.35 -1.40 9.98
C VAL A 31 2.35 -2.17 10.86
N GLN A 32 3.32 -2.84 10.25
CA GLN A 32 4.27 -3.70 10.96
C GLN A 32 5.71 -3.25 10.72
N LEU A 33 6.46 -3.08 11.81
CA LEU A 33 7.90 -2.84 11.78
C LEU A 33 8.64 -4.13 12.11
N LYS A 34 9.65 -4.49 11.32
CA LYS A 34 10.42 -5.74 11.54
C LYS A 34 11.87 -5.44 11.89
N ARG A 35 12.47 -6.36 12.66
CA ARG A 35 13.85 -6.25 13.19
C ARG A 35 14.93 -6.52 12.14
N ASP A 36 14.66 -7.44 11.20
CA ASP A 36 15.65 -7.87 10.20
C ASP A 36 15.71 -6.87 9.03
N GLY A 37 16.30 -5.71 9.33
CA GLY A 37 16.38 -4.53 8.47
C GLY A 37 15.25 -3.53 8.74
N PRO A 38 15.50 -2.20 8.61
CA PRO A 38 14.46 -1.20 8.80
C PRO A 38 13.40 -1.34 7.69
N THR A 39 12.33 -2.06 8.01
CA THR A 39 11.27 -2.44 7.07
C THR A 39 9.89 -2.16 7.63
N LEU A 40 8.97 -1.79 6.74
CA LEU A 40 7.60 -1.39 7.06
C LEU A 40 6.70 -2.17 6.13
N SER A 41 5.88 -3.02 6.71
CA SER A 41 4.83 -3.73 5.98
C SER A 41 3.51 -3.00 6.24
N ILE A 42 2.84 -2.61 5.16
CA ILE A 42 1.50 -2.02 5.21
C ILE A 42 0.54 -2.97 4.51
N ARG A 43 -0.54 -3.32 5.19
CA ARG A 43 -1.65 -4.04 4.58
C ARG A 43 -2.83 -3.09 4.38
N LEU A 44 -3.30 -3.02 3.15
CA LEU A 44 -4.43 -2.19 2.74
C LEU A 44 -5.62 -3.06 2.38
N LEU A 45 -6.82 -2.60 2.69
CA LEU A 45 -8.08 -3.09 2.15
C LEU A 45 -8.59 -2.10 1.11
N THR A 46 -8.86 -2.55 -0.10
CA THR A 46 -9.26 -1.68 -1.20
C THR A 46 -10.43 -2.22 -2.00
N LYS A 47 -11.25 -1.30 -2.49
CA LYS A 47 -12.31 -1.53 -3.49
C LYS A 47 -11.94 -0.95 -4.86
N GLU A 48 -10.66 -0.66 -5.09
CA GLU A 48 -10.15 -0.24 -6.39
C GLU A 48 -10.61 -1.20 -7.49
N PHE A 49 -10.99 -0.63 -8.64
CA PHE A 49 -11.62 -1.38 -9.72
C PHE A 49 -10.66 -2.41 -10.33
N VAL A 50 -11.08 -3.68 -10.36
CA VAL A 50 -10.32 -4.78 -10.95
C VAL A 50 -10.54 -4.83 -12.45
N ARG A 51 -9.49 -4.58 -13.22
CA ARG A 51 -9.54 -4.63 -14.69
C ARG A 51 -9.36 -6.06 -15.22
N ASN A 52 -8.45 -6.83 -14.63
CA ASN A 52 -8.22 -8.22 -15.01
C ASN A 52 -8.23 -9.11 -13.76
N LYS A 53 -9.34 -9.83 -13.58
CA LYS A 53 -9.49 -10.81 -12.51
C LYS A 53 -8.57 -12.02 -12.76
N PRO A 54 -7.67 -12.39 -11.84
CA PRO A 54 -6.95 -13.66 -11.91
C PRO A 54 -7.90 -14.87 -11.89
N LYS A 55 -7.68 -15.86 -12.75
CA LYS A 55 -8.53 -17.07 -12.88
C LYS A 55 -8.74 -17.84 -11.57
N ARG A 56 -7.75 -17.80 -10.68
CA ARG A 56 -7.76 -18.49 -9.38
C ARG A 56 -8.63 -17.82 -8.31
N TRP A 57 -9.13 -16.61 -8.56
CA TRP A 57 -9.99 -15.91 -7.59
C TRP A 57 -11.43 -16.40 -7.71
N SER A 58 -12.03 -16.73 -6.57
CA SER A 58 -13.47 -16.98 -6.41
C SER A 58 -14.25 -15.66 -6.44
N GLU A 59 -15.43 -15.61 -5.84
CA GLU A 59 -16.14 -14.37 -5.52
C GLU A 59 -15.33 -13.55 -4.49
N TRP A 60 -15.44 -12.22 -4.57
CA TRP A 60 -14.78 -11.27 -3.66
C TRP A 60 -15.61 -9.99 -3.58
N ASP A 61 -15.50 -9.28 -2.46
CA ASP A 61 -16.10 -7.94 -2.25
C ASP A 61 -15.02 -6.86 -2.07
N VAL A 62 -13.84 -7.25 -1.60
CA VAL A 62 -12.67 -6.38 -1.42
C VAL A 62 -11.38 -7.09 -1.80
N LEU A 63 -10.31 -6.31 -1.96
CA LEU A 63 -8.96 -6.83 -2.14
C LEU A 63 -8.06 -6.36 -1.00
N TYR A 64 -7.16 -7.26 -0.59
CA TYR A 64 -6.05 -6.92 0.28
C TYR A 64 -4.79 -6.72 -0.53
N VAL A 65 -4.08 -5.63 -0.28
CA VAL A 65 -2.77 -5.36 -0.88
C VAL A 65 -1.73 -5.20 0.22
N GLU A 66 -0.69 -6.02 0.15
CA GLU A 66 0.45 -5.97 1.07
C GLU A 66 1.64 -5.32 0.37
N LEU A 67 2.10 -4.20 0.94
CA LEU A 67 3.27 -3.45 0.49
C LEU A 67 4.36 -3.53 1.55
N CYS A 68 5.58 -3.80 1.14
CA CYS A 68 6.74 -3.79 2.02
C CYS A 68 7.76 -2.75 1.56
N PHE A 69 8.14 -1.85 2.46
CA PHE A 69 9.12 -0.80 2.25
C PHE A 69 10.43 -1.20 2.93
N PHE A 70 11.54 -1.06 2.21
CA PHE A 70 12.88 -1.48 2.64
C PHE A 70 13.83 -0.29 2.72
N GLY A 71 14.80 -0.36 3.64
CA GLY A 71 15.77 0.72 3.83
C GLY A 71 15.12 1.96 4.43
N LEU A 72 14.20 1.77 5.38
CA LEU A 72 13.46 2.89 5.96
C LEU A 72 14.34 3.84 6.74
N GLN A 73 14.05 5.11 6.57
CA GLN A 73 14.59 6.19 7.38
C GLN A 73 13.46 7.17 7.70
N ASN A 74 13.63 7.96 8.77
CA ASN A 74 12.71 9.04 9.13
C ASN A 74 11.23 8.62 9.24
N LEU A 75 10.97 7.39 9.71
CA LEU A 75 9.61 6.89 9.89
C LEU A 75 8.89 7.71 10.96
N ARG A 76 7.73 8.23 10.60
CA ARG A 76 6.77 8.86 11.52
C ARG A 76 5.39 8.28 11.27
N ILE A 77 4.75 7.86 12.36
CA ILE A 77 3.35 7.46 12.42
C ILE A 77 2.70 8.34 13.48
N ILE A 78 1.62 9.03 13.12
CA ILE A 78 0.85 9.88 14.04
C ILE A 78 -0.62 9.48 13.99
N ASP A 79 -1.32 9.72 15.11
CA ASP A 79 -2.78 9.63 15.23
C ASP A 79 -3.37 8.31 14.74
N TYR A 80 -2.65 7.20 14.96
CA TYR A 80 -3.13 5.86 14.64
C TYR A 80 -4.43 5.56 15.40
N GLY A 81 -5.48 5.19 14.66
CA GLY A 81 -6.80 4.98 15.22
C GLY A 81 -7.54 3.82 14.56
N THR A 82 -8.86 3.85 14.69
CA THR A 82 -9.77 2.94 13.98
C THR A 82 -10.25 3.58 12.69
N ASN A 83 -10.60 2.77 11.69
CA ASN A 83 -11.16 3.23 10.41
C ASN A 83 -10.24 4.18 9.63
N ASN A 84 -8.97 3.79 9.47
CA ASN A 84 -7.93 4.61 8.84
C ASN A 84 -8.12 4.67 7.31
N THR A 85 -9.08 5.48 6.84
CA THR A 85 -9.42 5.56 5.42
C THR A 85 -8.53 6.58 4.71
N ILE A 86 -7.80 6.11 3.72
CA ILE A 86 -6.83 6.90 2.96
C ILE A 86 -7.54 7.98 2.15
N VAL A 87 -7.21 9.24 2.43
CA VAL A 87 -7.55 10.39 1.58
C VAL A 87 -6.40 10.79 0.67
N GLN A 88 -5.17 10.41 1.03
CA GLN A 88 -3.98 10.65 0.23
C GLN A 88 -3.01 9.49 0.35
N PHE A 89 -2.58 8.95 -0.80
CA PHE A 89 -1.47 8.01 -0.91
C PHE A 89 -0.50 8.51 -1.97
N LYS A 90 0.68 8.94 -1.53
CA LYS A 90 1.72 9.47 -2.40
C LYS A 90 3.00 8.69 -2.20
N VAL A 91 3.56 8.26 -3.32
CA VAL A 91 4.92 7.75 -3.40
C VAL A 91 5.65 8.60 -4.42
N GLN A 92 6.77 9.20 -4.03
CA GLN A 92 7.59 10.04 -4.88
C GLN A 92 9.01 9.47 -4.90
N ASN A 93 9.69 9.57 -6.04
CA ASN A 93 11.12 9.26 -6.11
C ASN A 93 11.88 10.58 -6.13
N LYS A 94 12.76 10.77 -5.15
CA LYS A 94 13.85 11.76 -5.21
C LYS A 94 15.09 11.06 -5.78
N GLU A 95 16.15 11.83 -6.05
CA GLU A 95 17.37 11.34 -6.68
C GLU A 95 17.94 10.11 -5.96
N GLU A 96 18.06 10.16 -4.62
CA GLU A 96 18.70 9.10 -3.84
C GLU A 96 17.71 8.17 -3.11
N GLU A 97 16.51 8.64 -2.78
CA GLU A 97 15.52 7.91 -1.96
C GLU A 97 14.08 8.05 -2.46
N GLY A 98 13.22 7.11 -2.06
CA GLY A 98 11.78 7.23 -2.20
C GLY A 98 11.15 7.88 -0.97
N VAL A 99 10.06 8.62 -1.17
CA VAL A 99 9.28 9.25 -0.10
C VAL A 99 7.86 8.69 -0.11
N LEU A 100 7.41 8.21 1.04
CA LEU A 100 6.03 7.76 1.28
C LEU A 100 5.30 8.81 2.11
N GLU A 101 4.07 9.11 1.69
CA GLU A 101 3.12 9.92 2.44
C GLU A 101 1.73 9.32 2.32
N ILE A 102 1.21 8.81 3.43
CA ILE A 102 -0.17 8.33 3.57
C ILE A 102 -0.87 9.24 4.58
N ILE A 103 -2.02 9.78 4.21
CA ILE A 103 -2.89 10.57 5.09
C ILE A 103 -4.28 9.94 5.06
N CYS A 104 -4.85 9.74 6.24
CA CYS A 104 -6.20 9.23 6.43
C CYS A 104 -7.16 10.35 6.88
N ASP A 105 -8.46 10.11 6.70
CA ASP A 105 -9.54 11.05 7.07
C ASP A 105 -9.63 11.31 8.59
N ASN A 106 -9.27 10.32 9.40
CA ASN A 106 -9.27 10.40 10.86
C ASN A 106 -8.03 11.10 11.46
N GLY A 107 -7.16 11.69 10.61
CA GLY A 107 -5.93 12.37 11.02
C GLY A 107 -4.70 11.48 11.06
N MET A 108 -4.85 10.15 10.97
CA MET A 108 -3.70 9.24 10.92
C MET A 108 -2.81 9.58 9.71
N ALA A 109 -1.50 9.64 9.95
CA ALA A 109 -0.54 9.79 8.86
C ALA A 109 0.67 8.87 9.04
N ILE A 110 1.17 8.35 7.92
CA ILE A 110 2.43 7.60 7.82
C ILE A 110 3.32 8.34 6.83
N THR A 111 4.49 8.76 7.28
CA THR A 111 5.52 9.36 6.43
C THR A 111 6.86 8.70 6.68
N CYS A 112 7.61 8.39 5.61
CA CYS A 112 8.97 7.90 5.73
C CYS A 112 9.73 8.10 4.42
N THR A 113 11.05 7.90 4.49
CA THR A 113 11.86 7.68 3.29
C THR A 113 12.30 6.22 3.22
N PHE A 114 12.56 5.72 2.02
CA PHE A 114 12.83 4.30 1.76
C PHE A 114 13.66 4.11 0.49
N ASP A 115 14.34 2.97 0.36
CA ASP A 115 15.12 2.63 -0.84
C ASP A 115 14.24 2.00 -1.92
N TRP A 116 13.45 0.98 -1.54
CA TRP A 116 12.62 0.19 -2.44
C TRP A 116 11.26 -0.17 -1.81
N ILE A 117 10.24 -0.30 -2.66
CA ILE A 117 8.94 -0.90 -2.32
C ILE A 117 8.87 -2.27 -3.00
N ARG A 118 8.28 -3.25 -2.33
CA ARG A 118 7.87 -4.52 -2.95
C ARG A 118 6.38 -4.71 -2.76
N VAL A 119 5.69 -5.05 -3.84
CA VAL A 119 4.34 -5.62 -3.75
C VAL A 119 4.49 -7.07 -3.32
N GLU A 120 4.10 -7.37 -2.08
CA GLU A 120 4.21 -8.72 -1.53
C GLU A 120 3.08 -9.59 -2.05
N LYS A 121 1.84 -9.11 -1.90
CA LYS A 121 0.64 -9.88 -2.21
C LYS A 121 -0.51 -8.98 -2.64
N VAL A 122 -1.34 -9.51 -3.51
CA VAL A 122 -2.70 -9.03 -3.79
C VAL A 122 -3.63 -10.23 -3.68
N THR A 123 -4.54 -10.19 -2.72
CA THR A 123 -5.44 -11.32 -2.42
C THR A 123 -6.89 -10.86 -2.35
N PRO A 124 -7.85 -11.69 -2.82
CA PRO A 124 -9.26 -11.39 -2.69
C PRO A 124 -9.72 -11.64 -1.26
N GLY A 125 -10.69 -10.84 -0.82
CA GLY A 125 -11.35 -10.98 0.47
C GLY A 125 -12.86 -11.06 0.32
N LEU A 126 -13.49 -11.62 1.36
CA LEU A 126 -14.91 -11.50 1.65
C LEU A 126 -15.01 -10.89 3.04
N ILE A 127 -15.61 -9.71 3.15
CA ILE A 127 -15.94 -9.10 4.44
C ILE A 127 -17.21 -9.75 5.01
N GLY A 128 -18.07 -10.27 4.13
CA GLY A 128 -19.36 -10.82 4.52
C GLY A 128 -20.31 -9.69 4.90
N ASN A 129 -21.45 -9.62 4.23
CA ASN A 129 -22.57 -8.80 4.69
C ASN A 129 -23.36 -9.56 5.75
#